data_AF-S9SB50-F1
#
_entry.id   AF-S9SB50-F1
#
_cell.length_a   1.000
_cell.length_b   1.000
_cell.length_c   1.000
_cell.angle_alpha   90.00
_cell.angle_beta   90.00
_cell.angle_gamma   90.00
#
_symmetry.space_group_name_H-M   'P 1'
#
loop_
_entity.id
_entity.type
_entity.pdbx_description
1 polymer ?
#
loop_
_entity_poly.entity_id
_entity_poly.type
_entity_poly.pdbx_seq_one_letter_code
_entity_poly.pdbx_strand_id
1 'polypeptide(L)'
;MTSTTSTIPAKPGKPTIVHVNRQHIGQNAKDGGNRPVYTVKCPDGRTRYAREVTFEGRTRAIYNGAQLRCGARAWLETECDITLIDEMSFQDAWQAV
;
A
#
# COMPACT_ATOMS: atom_id res chain seq x y z
N MET A 1 -13.29 -17.77 -2.23
CA MET A 1 -12.40 -17.34 -1.12
C MET A 1 -12.77 -15.90 -0.84
N THR A 2 -13.31 -15.61 0.33
CA THR A 2 -13.70 -14.24 0.71
C THR A 2 -12.43 -13.46 1.04
N SER A 3 -11.95 -12.66 0.10
CA SER A 3 -10.87 -11.71 0.37
C SER A 3 -11.31 -10.75 1.48
N THR A 4 -10.45 -10.53 2.46
CA THR A 4 -10.74 -9.61 3.56
C THR A 4 -10.60 -8.19 3.04
N THR A 5 -11.69 -7.42 3.12
CA THR A 5 -11.74 -6.02 2.69
C THR A 5 -11.71 -5.08 3.89
N SER A 6 -10.87 -4.05 3.83
CA SER A 6 -10.70 -3.05 4.90
C SER A 6 -10.71 -1.65 4.29
N THR A 7 -11.57 -0.77 4.79
CA THR A 7 -11.70 0.61 4.29
C THR A 7 -10.93 1.57 5.21
N ILE A 8 -10.08 2.41 4.61
CA ILE A 8 -9.40 3.49 5.30
C ILE A 8 -10.12 4.79 4.92
N PRO A 9 -10.72 5.50 5.89
CA PRO A 9 -11.45 6.72 5.61
C PRO A 9 -10.50 7.87 5.23
N ALA A 10 -11.02 8.75 4.39
CA ALA A 10 -10.47 10.04 4.04
C ALA A 10 -10.14 10.87 5.29
N LYS A 11 -9.03 11.60 5.24
CA LYS A 11 -8.69 12.61 6.26
C LYS A 11 -8.25 13.91 5.59
N PRO A 12 -9.02 15.01 5.76
CA PRO A 12 -8.66 16.31 5.21
C PRO A 12 -7.28 16.77 5.67
N GLY A 13 -6.45 17.24 4.72
CA GLY A 13 -5.12 17.81 4.99
C GLY A 13 -4.04 16.79 5.33
N LYS A 14 -4.32 15.47 5.28
CA LYS A 14 -3.30 14.43 5.45
C LYS A 14 -3.55 13.28 4.46
N PRO A 15 -2.96 13.35 3.26
CA PRO A 15 -3.21 12.35 2.23
C PRO A 15 -2.67 10.97 2.62
N THR A 16 -3.39 9.95 2.21
CA THR A 16 -2.94 8.56 2.24
C THR A 16 -1.93 8.36 1.12
N ILE A 17 -0.77 7.77 1.44
CA ILE A 17 0.29 7.50 0.46
C ILE A 17 0.37 6.02 0.17
N VAL A 18 0.23 5.64 -1.08
CA VAL A 18 0.34 4.25 -1.54
C VAL A 18 1.54 4.13 -2.47
N HIS A 19 2.40 3.14 -2.24
CA HIS A 19 3.51 2.85 -3.15
C HIS A 19 3.69 1.35 -3.34
N VAL A 20 4.34 1.00 -4.45
CA VAL A 20 4.70 -0.38 -4.75
C VAL A 20 5.93 -0.79 -3.93
N ASN A 21 5.87 -1.97 -3.33
CA ASN A 21 6.98 -2.59 -2.61
C ASN A 21 7.77 -3.50 -3.55
N ARG A 22 8.83 -2.95 -4.16
CA ARG A 22 9.71 -3.69 -5.07
C ARG A 22 10.42 -4.87 -4.40
N GLN A 23 10.66 -4.81 -3.08
CA GLN A 23 11.29 -5.93 -2.37
C GLN A 23 10.38 -7.15 -2.35
N HIS A 24 9.10 -6.97 -2.04
CA HIS A 24 8.12 -8.08 -2.05
C HIS A 24 7.95 -8.65 -3.46
N ILE A 25 7.84 -7.80 -4.49
CA ILE A 25 7.80 -8.26 -5.90
C ILE A 25 9.03 -9.10 -6.23
N GLY A 26 10.22 -8.64 -5.84
CA GLY A 26 11.46 -9.35 -6.10
C GLY A 26 11.59 -10.68 -5.33
N GLN A 27 10.95 -10.82 -4.16
CA GLN A 27 10.90 -12.07 -3.40
C GLN A 27 9.90 -13.04 -4.03
N ASN A 28 8.67 -12.59 -4.30
CA ASN A 28 7.63 -13.37 -4.96
C ASN A 28 8.12 -13.94 -6.31
N ALA A 29 8.89 -13.17 -7.08
CA ALA A 29 9.49 -13.64 -8.32
C ALA A 29 10.57 -14.73 -8.14
N LYS A 30 11.20 -14.81 -6.96
CA LYS A 30 12.26 -15.80 -6.66
C LYS A 30 11.72 -17.09 -6.07
N ASP A 31 10.73 -17.00 -5.19
CA ASP A 31 10.17 -18.14 -4.46
C ASP A 31 8.77 -18.56 -4.92
N GLY A 32 8.19 -17.85 -5.90
CA GLY A 32 6.83 -18.10 -6.37
C GLY A 32 5.76 -17.65 -5.37
N GLY A 33 6.14 -16.88 -4.36
CA GLY A 33 5.25 -16.50 -3.29
C GLY A 33 4.25 -15.40 -3.62
N ASN A 34 3.39 -15.08 -2.65
CA ASN A 34 2.29 -14.13 -2.82
C ASN A 34 2.23 -13.07 -1.72
N ARG A 35 3.37 -12.43 -1.42
CA ARG A 35 3.45 -11.30 -0.47
C ARG A 35 2.68 -10.09 -0.98
N PRO A 36 2.06 -9.28 -0.09
CA PRO A 36 1.37 -8.06 -0.47
C PRO A 36 2.33 -7.02 -1.06
N VAL A 37 2.03 -6.51 -2.26
CA VAL A 37 2.97 -5.65 -3.01
C VAL A 37 2.67 -4.16 -2.86
N TYR A 38 1.56 -3.77 -2.23
CA TYR A 38 1.23 -2.38 -1.98
C TYR A 38 1.47 -2.04 -0.51
N THR A 39 2.28 -1.02 -0.28
CA THR A 39 2.49 -0.43 1.05
C THR A 39 1.66 0.85 1.14
N VAL A 40 0.82 0.92 2.16
CA VAL A 40 -0.13 2.01 2.38
C VAL A 40 0.22 2.72 3.68
N LYS A 41 0.64 3.99 3.59
CA LYS A 41 0.87 4.87 4.72
C LYS A 41 -0.41 5.63 5.01
N CYS A 42 -1.07 5.23 6.08
CA CYS A 42 -2.36 5.75 6.47
C CYS A 42 -2.23 7.12 7.15
N PRO A 43 -3.29 7.95 7.11
CA PRO A 43 -3.30 9.25 7.78
C PRO A 43 -3.19 9.16 9.31
N ASP A 44 -3.55 8.04 9.91
CA ASP A 44 -3.36 7.75 11.35
C ASP A 44 -1.90 7.47 11.74
N GLY A 45 -0.99 7.41 10.75
CA GLY A 45 0.43 7.11 10.96
C GLY A 45 0.79 5.62 10.89
N ARG A 46 -0.20 4.73 10.75
CA ARG A 46 0.04 3.29 10.58
C ARG A 46 0.44 2.98 9.15
N THR A 47 1.25 1.93 8.98
CA THR A 47 1.57 1.37 7.66
C THR A 47 0.89 0.03 7.53
N ARG A 48 0.14 -0.16 6.45
CA ARG A 48 -0.58 -1.39 6.12
C ARG A 48 -0.05 -1.94 4.80
N TYR A 49 -0.18 -3.25 4.62
CA TYR A 49 0.23 -3.93 3.39
C TYR A 49 -0.98 -4.60 2.78
N ALA A 50 -1.15 -4.51 1.47
CA ALA A 50 -2.26 -5.12 0.77
C ALA A 50 -1.80 -5.70 -0.58
N ARG A 51 -2.55 -6.67 -1.09
CA ARG A 51 -2.35 -7.20 -2.44
C ARG A 51 -3.03 -6.35 -3.50
N GLU A 52 -4.09 -5.66 -3.11
CA GLU A 52 -4.82 -4.76 -3.99
C GLU A 52 -5.35 -3.55 -3.21
N VAL A 53 -5.38 -2.41 -3.89
CA VAL A 53 -5.84 -1.13 -3.35
C VAL A 53 -6.79 -0.49 -4.36
N THR A 54 -8.02 -0.24 -3.93
CA THR A 54 -9.01 0.53 -4.68
C THR A 54 -9.09 1.95 -4.12
N PHE A 55 -9.17 2.93 -5.01
CA PHE A 55 -9.28 4.36 -4.66
C PHE A 55 -10.68 4.86 -5.02
N GLU A 56 -11.44 5.34 -4.03
CA GLU A 56 -12.84 5.75 -4.22
C GLU A 56 -12.98 7.23 -4.64
N GLY A 57 -11.96 7.78 -5.30
CA GLY A 57 -11.98 9.18 -5.71
C GLY A 57 -10.69 9.70 -6.32
N ARG A 58 -10.52 11.03 -6.24
CA ARG A 58 -9.39 11.72 -6.89
C ARG A 58 -8.08 11.23 -6.31
N THR A 59 -7.22 10.75 -7.19
CA THR A 59 -5.91 10.20 -6.86
C THR A 59 -4.86 10.84 -7.77
N ARG A 60 -3.68 11.13 -7.22
CA ARG A 60 -2.56 11.70 -7.96
C ARG A 60 -1.38 10.76 -7.92
N ALA A 61 -0.79 10.49 -9.08
CA ALA A 61 0.52 9.86 -9.18
C ALA A 61 1.61 10.93 -9.10
N ILE A 62 2.53 10.79 -8.17
CA ILE A 62 3.63 11.75 -7.95
C ILE A 62 4.96 11.08 -8.26
N TYR A 63 5.74 11.80 -9.06
CA TYR A 63 7.17 11.60 -9.23
C TYR A 63 7.82 12.97 -9.26
N ASN A 64 8.60 13.30 -8.21
CA ASN A 64 9.22 14.62 -8.05
C ASN A 64 10.73 14.54 -7.74
N GLY A 65 11.35 13.36 -7.92
CA GLY A 65 12.76 13.13 -7.62
C GLY A 65 13.09 12.94 -6.13
N ALA A 66 12.14 13.17 -5.21
CA ALA A 66 12.33 12.89 -3.79
C ALA A 66 12.24 11.38 -3.50
N GLN A 67 12.86 10.97 -2.39
CA GLN A 67 12.83 9.59 -1.91
C GLN A 67 12.10 9.52 -0.57
N LEU A 68 11.04 8.71 -0.50
CA LEU A 68 10.36 8.41 0.75
C LEU A 68 11.30 7.63 1.68
N ARG A 69 11.07 7.69 3.01
CA ARG A 69 11.87 6.93 4.00
C ARG A 69 11.98 5.43 3.71
N CYS A 70 10.99 4.86 3.02
CA CYS A 70 10.95 3.46 2.60
C CYS A 70 11.72 3.17 1.29
N GLY A 71 12.35 4.16 0.67
CA GLY A 71 13.10 4.02 -0.59
C GLY A 71 12.28 4.22 -1.87
N ALA A 72 10.95 4.31 -1.78
CA ALA A 72 10.10 4.59 -2.94
C ALA A 72 10.32 6.03 -3.47
N ARG A 73 10.39 6.16 -4.80
CA ARG A 73 10.60 7.43 -5.52
C ARG A 73 9.37 7.92 -6.29
N ALA A 74 8.40 7.03 -6.47
CA ALA A 74 7.10 7.33 -7.05
C ALA A 74 6.02 6.73 -6.14
N TRP A 75 4.93 7.44 -5.96
CA TRP A 75 3.80 7.03 -5.13
C TRP A 75 2.49 7.62 -5.63
N LEU A 76 1.39 7.05 -5.17
CA LEU A 76 0.05 7.59 -5.31
C LEU A 76 -0.32 8.30 -4.01
N GLU A 77 -0.96 9.46 -4.11
CA GLU A 77 -1.58 10.14 -2.98
C GLU A 77 -3.07 10.35 -3.23
N THR A 78 -3.88 10.21 -2.18
CA THR A 78 -5.30 10.53 -2.20
C THR A 78 -5.75 11.09 -0.85
N GLU A 79 -6.75 11.95 -0.90
CA GLU A 79 -7.51 12.39 0.30
C GLU A 79 -8.90 11.75 0.35
N CYS A 80 -9.19 10.78 -0.54
CA CYS A 80 -10.43 10.04 -0.57
C CYS A 80 -10.32 8.72 0.21
N ASP A 81 -11.46 8.06 0.40
CA ASP A 81 -11.51 6.71 0.96
C ASP A 81 -10.73 5.74 0.07
N ILE A 82 -10.04 4.80 0.70
CA ILE A 82 -9.41 3.70 -0.01
C ILE A 82 -9.83 2.37 0.59
N THR A 83 -9.92 1.38 -0.27
CA THR A 83 -10.31 0.02 0.09
C THR A 83 -9.12 -0.90 -0.14
N LEU A 84 -8.65 -1.55 0.93
CA LEU A 84 -7.60 -2.55 0.90
C LEU A 84 -8.20 -3.93 0.79
N ILE A 85 -7.62 -4.75 -0.10
CA ILE A 85 -7.99 -6.15 -0.28
C ILE A 85 -6.80 -7.02 0.12
N ASP A 86 -7.09 -8.02 0.94
CA ASP A 86 -6.10 -8.87 1.62
C ASP A 86 -5.10 -8.03 2.43
N GLU A 87 -5.63 -7.20 3.32
CA GLU A 87 -4.79 -6.41 4.24
C GLU A 87 -4.02 -7.34 5.20
N MET A 88 -2.73 -7.06 5.36
CA MET A 88 -1.83 -7.78 6.27
C MET A 88 -1.02 -6.79 7.13
N SER A 89 -0.69 -7.23 8.35
CA SER A 89 0.29 -6.53 9.18
C SER A 89 1.70 -6.69 8.60
N PHE A 90 2.67 -5.92 9.11
CA PHE A 90 4.07 -6.08 8.72
C PHE A 90 4.59 -7.50 8.98
N GLN A 91 4.23 -8.10 10.12
CA GLN A 91 4.67 -9.44 10.50
C GLN A 91 4.09 -10.50 9.56
N ASP A 92 2.79 -10.40 9.26
CA ASP A 92 2.11 -11.38 8.40
C ASP A 92 2.58 -11.26 6.95
N ALA A 93 2.84 -10.04 6.47
CA ALA A 93 3.34 -9.79 5.12
C ALA A 93 4.71 -10.45 4.86
N TRP A 94 5.55 -10.59 5.88
CA TRP A 94 6.84 -11.28 5.77
C TRP A 94 6.72 -12.79 5.76
N GLN A 95 5.69 -13.34 6.42
CA GLN A 95 5.43 -14.78 6.50
C GLN A 95 4.61 -15.30 5.31
N ALA A 96 3.99 -14.41 4.54
CA ALA A 96 3.22 -14.74 3.35
C ALA A 96 4.13 -15.17 2.19
N VAL A 97 4.77 -16.34 2.28
CA VAL A 97 5.43 -17.00 1.14
C VAL A 97 4.35 -17.62 0.27
#